data_AF-A0ABD6EE30-F1
#
_entry.id   AF-A0ABD6EE30-F1
#
_cell.length_a   1.000
_cell.length_b   1.000
_cell.length_c   1.000
_cell.angle_alpha   90.00
_cell.angle_beta   90.00
_cell.angle_gamma   90.00
#
_symmetry.space_group_name_H-M   'P 1'
#
loop_
_entity.id
_entity.type
_entity.pdbx_description
1 polymer ?
#
loop_
_entity_poly.entity_id
_entity_poly.type
_entity_poly.pdbx_seq_one_letter_code
_entity_poly.pdbx_strand_id
1 'polypeptide(L)'
;MRTKFSWLGLFLNCFGVRNCILNSEMPANSRSHAVQEFNEGKFKHIIASDINDAYTGTSKDERQRTIAKHRARNREIDKESGVSRGIDFHNVSNVINFDFPSSCDIYIHRVGRTARGWNTGVALSFVVSKEKNTFETVRKELSSYDGGPAIHPYEIRMKDLDSFLLRAREALTACTRVAIREARFAEIRQEALKSKKLEGFFAENPREKSALESYAKVHTVSLHNPAISDVPDYMVPKVLRSSQITKLSTTRKQRKPRHRFLTHNQFKHKRKEADPLQTFKA
;
A
#
# COMPACT_ATOMS: atom_id res chain seq x y z
N MET A 1 -14.36 -5.19 10.37
CA MET A 1 -13.77 -5.69 9.11
C MET A 1 -13.29 -4.59 8.17
N ARG A 2 -14.12 -3.58 7.83
CA ARG A 2 -13.68 -2.37 7.10
C ARG A 2 -12.44 -1.70 7.71
N THR A 3 -12.25 -1.82 9.02
CA THR A 3 -11.11 -1.29 9.77
C THR A 3 -9.79 -2.06 9.57
N LYS A 4 -9.80 -3.38 9.34
CA LYS A 4 -8.57 -4.20 9.30
C LYS A 4 -7.68 -3.87 8.10
N PHE A 5 -8.23 -3.81 6.90
CA PHE A 5 -7.46 -3.52 5.67
C PHE A 5 -6.98 -2.08 5.60
N SER A 6 -7.84 -1.15 6.03
CA SER A 6 -7.51 0.27 6.15
C SER A 6 -6.35 0.50 7.11
N TRP A 7 -6.38 -0.23 8.23
CA TRP A 7 -5.32 -0.21 9.21
C TRP A 7 -4.01 -0.77 8.66
N LEU A 8 -4.04 -1.88 7.92
CA LEU A 8 -2.83 -2.47 7.35
C LEU A 8 -2.20 -1.53 6.31
N GLY A 9 -3.02 -0.91 5.45
CA GLY A 9 -2.54 0.08 4.50
C GLY A 9 -1.93 1.31 5.18
N LEU A 10 -2.57 1.79 6.26
CA LEU A 10 -2.06 2.90 7.06
C LEU A 10 -0.72 2.55 7.74
N PHE A 11 -0.65 1.35 8.33
CA PHE A 11 0.54 0.82 8.97
C PHE A 11 1.73 0.75 8.00
N LEU A 12 1.53 0.20 6.80
CA LEU A 12 2.57 0.15 5.77
C LEU A 12 3.00 1.54 5.30
N ASN A 13 2.06 2.49 5.22
CA ASN A 13 2.39 3.87 4.86
C ASN A 13 3.27 4.56 5.92
N CYS A 14 3.18 4.20 7.21
CA CYS A 14 4.10 4.69 8.25
C CYS A 14 5.56 4.31 7.97
N PHE A 15 5.79 3.16 7.33
CA PHE A 15 7.12 2.70 6.91
C PHE A 15 7.52 3.20 5.50
N GLY A 16 6.74 4.09 4.89
CA GLY A 16 6.98 4.57 3.53
C GLY A 16 6.65 3.56 2.43
N VAL A 17 6.01 2.44 2.77
CA VAL A 17 5.59 1.42 1.81
C VAL A 17 4.26 1.81 1.17
N ARG A 18 4.35 2.47 0.01
CA ARG A 18 3.17 2.87 -0.76
C ARG A 18 2.40 1.64 -1.22
N ASN A 19 1.12 1.59 -0.84
CA ASN A 19 0.21 0.51 -1.17
C ASN A 19 -1.09 1.04 -1.75
N CYS A 20 -1.74 0.22 -2.58
CA CYS A 20 -3.10 0.42 -3.06
C CYS A 20 -4.04 -0.52 -2.31
N ILE A 21 -5.26 -0.09 -2.00
CA ILE A 21 -6.24 -0.91 -1.29
C ILE A 21 -7.34 -1.33 -2.27
N LEU A 22 -7.58 -2.64 -2.35
CA LEU A 22 -8.66 -3.23 -3.11
C LEU A 22 -9.63 -3.95 -2.18
N ASN A 23 -10.83 -3.42 -2.06
CA ASN A 23 -11.88 -3.99 -1.23
C ASN A 23 -13.11 -4.32 -2.08
N SER A 24 -13.74 -5.47 -1.84
CA SER A 24 -14.95 -5.90 -2.52
C SER A 24 -16.17 -5.01 -2.27
N GLU A 25 -16.13 -4.19 -1.21
CA GLU A 25 -17.14 -3.18 -0.87
C GLU A 25 -16.98 -1.88 -1.68
N MET A 26 -15.87 -1.69 -2.39
CA MET A 26 -15.63 -0.46 -3.16
C MET A 26 -16.46 -0.45 -4.45
N PRO A 27 -16.91 0.74 -4.89
CA PRO A 27 -17.55 0.90 -6.20
C PRO A 27 -16.69 0.30 -7.31
N ALA A 28 -17.35 -0.26 -8.34
CA ALA A 28 -16.67 -0.96 -9.42
C ALA A 28 -15.61 -0.09 -10.14
N ASN A 29 -15.89 1.21 -10.31
CA ASN A 29 -14.95 2.16 -10.90
C ASN A 29 -13.68 2.32 -10.07
N SER A 30 -13.81 2.48 -8.74
CA SER A 30 -12.65 2.58 -7.85
C SER A 30 -11.86 1.27 -7.77
N ARG A 31 -12.53 0.11 -7.85
CA ARG A 31 -11.83 -1.20 -7.97
C ARG A 31 -11.02 -1.28 -9.25
N SER A 32 -11.61 -0.89 -10.38
CA SER A 32 -10.93 -0.89 -11.69
C SER A 32 -9.76 0.08 -11.72
N HIS A 33 -9.95 1.27 -11.14
CA HIS A 33 -8.92 2.29 -11.01
C HIS A 33 -7.73 1.79 -10.15
N ALA A 34 -7.99 1.18 -8.99
CA ALA A 34 -6.96 0.61 -8.12
C ALA A 34 -6.10 -0.46 -8.85
N VAL A 35 -6.76 -1.33 -9.62
CA VAL A 35 -6.10 -2.38 -10.40
C VAL A 35 -5.27 -1.78 -11.54
N GLN A 36 -5.82 -0.77 -12.22
CA GLN A 36 -5.10 -0.05 -13.27
C GLN A 36 -3.86 0.65 -12.70
N GLU A 37 -3.98 1.37 -11.58
CA GLU A 37 -2.83 2.05 -10.95
C GLU A 37 -1.73 1.06 -10.53
N PHE A 38 -2.11 -0.15 -10.11
CA PHE A 38 -1.18 -1.23 -9.82
C PHE A 38 -0.48 -1.74 -11.09
N ASN A 39 -1.26 -2.05 -12.14
CA ASN A 39 -0.73 -2.56 -13.41
C ASN A 39 0.15 -1.53 -14.15
N GLU A 40 -0.14 -0.24 -14.00
CA GLU A 40 0.71 0.87 -14.49
C GLU A 40 2.00 1.05 -13.66
N GLY A 41 2.15 0.33 -12.53
CA GLY A 41 3.33 0.40 -11.68
C GLY A 41 3.39 1.64 -10.78
N LYS A 42 2.29 2.39 -10.61
CA LYS A 42 2.24 3.54 -9.68
C LYS A 42 2.43 3.07 -8.23
N PHE A 43 1.88 1.91 -7.91
CA PHE A 43 2.03 1.21 -6.64
C PHE A 43 2.71 -0.14 -6.84
N LYS A 44 3.66 -0.47 -5.97
CA LYS A 44 4.34 -1.77 -5.97
C LYS A 44 3.61 -2.84 -5.16
N HIS A 45 2.75 -2.40 -4.24
CA HIS A 45 2.05 -3.27 -3.31
C HIS A 45 0.56 -3.01 -3.42
N ILE A 46 -0.23 -4.09 -3.40
CA ILE A 46 -1.68 -4.04 -3.35
C ILE A 46 -2.17 -4.90 -2.19
N ILE A 47 -3.10 -4.36 -1.41
CA ILE A 47 -3.77 -5.05 -0.31
C ILE A 47 -5.17 -5.37 -0.80
N ALA A 48 -5.46 -6.65 -1.03
CA ALA A 48 -6.77 -7.11 -1.49
C ALA A 48 -7.51 -7.84 -0.37
N SER A 49 -8.83 -7.63 -0.29
CA SER A 49 -9.75 -8.42 0.55
C SER A 49 -10.67 -9.26 -0.32
N ASP A 50 -10.78 -10.54 -0.01
CA ASP A 50 -11.81 -11.39 -0.60
C ASP A 50 -13.16 -11.21 0.11
N ILE A 51 -14.26 -11.44 -0.64
CA ILE A 51 -15.63 -11.47 -0.10
C ILE A 51 -15.79 -12.54 0.98
N ASN A 52 -15.10 -13.68 0.82
CA ASN A 52 -15.23 -14.80 1.73
C ASN A 52 -14.65 -14.48 3.11
N ASP A 53 -13.62 -13.63 3.18
CA ASP A 53 -12.97 -13.27 4.43
C ASP A 53 -13.88 -12.41 5.31
N ALA A 54 -14.82 -11.66 4.72
CA ALA A 54 -15.73 -10.77 5.43
C ALA A 54 -16.73 -11.47 6.39
N TYR A 55 -16.84 -12.80 6.36
CA TYR A 55 -17.89 -13.55 7.06
C TYR A 55 -17.36 -14.72 7.89
N THR A 56 -16.09 -14.69 8.31
CA THR A 56 -15.42 -15.77 9.07
C THR A 56 -15.95 -16.03 10.49
N GLY A 57 -17.02 -15.36 10.92
CA GLY A 57 -17.64 -15.52 12.25
C GLY A 57 -19.16 -15.80 12.27
N THR A 58 -19.81 -15.95 11.12
CA THR A 58 -21.25 -16.24 11.01
C THR A 58 -21.48 -17.73 10.75
N SER A 59 -22.65 -18.26 11.14
CA SER A 59 -23.05 -19.65 10.81
C SER A 59 -22.92 -19.92 9.31
N LYS A 60 -22.60 -21.17 8.92
CA LYS A 60 -22.41 -21.55 7.50
C LYS A 60 -23.61 -21.13 6.63
N ASP A 61 -24.83 -21.30 7.12
CA ASP A 61 -26.04 -20.94 6.37
C ASP A 61 -26.24 -19.43 6.25
N GLU A 62 -25.94 -18.69 7.31
CA GLU A 62 -26.01 -17.23 7.33
C GLU A 62 -24.93 -16.61 6.44
N ARG A 63 -23.73 -17.19 6.45
CA ARG A 63 -22.62 -16.85 5.56
C ARG A 63 -23.03 -17.06 4.11
N GLN A 64 -23.62 -18.21 3.77
CA GLN A 64 -24.02 -18.54 2.40
C GLN A 64 -25.11 -17.58 1.88
N ARG A 65 -26.12 -17.30 2.72
CA ARG A 65 -27.21 -16.35 2.38
C ARG A 65 -26.68 -14.93 2.20
N THR A 66 -25.79 -14.48 3.07
CA THR A 66 -25.23 -13.13 3.01
C THR A 66 -24.29 -12.95 1.82
N ILE A 67 -23.45 -13.95 1.53
CA ILE A 67 -22.61 -13.98 0.33
C ILE A 67 -23.47 -14.00 -0.93
N ALA A 68 -24.58 -14.76 -0.97
CA ALA A 68 -25.48 -14.79 -2.12
C ALA A 68 -26.13 -13.42 -2.37
N LYS A 69 -26.64 -12.77 -1.32
CA LYS A 69 -27.19 -11.40 -1.40
C LYS A 69 -26.14 -10.39 -1.85
N HIS A 70 -24.93 -10.48 -1.31
CA HIS A 70 -23.83 -9.57 -1.66
C HIS A 70 -23.36 -9.77 -3.11
N ARG A 71 -23.22 -11.02 -3.55
CA ARG A 71 -22.92 -11.36 -4.95
C ARG A 71 -24.02 -10.91 -5.90
N ALA A 72 -25.29 -11.00 -5.53
CA ALA A 72 -26.39 -10.50 -6.35
C ALA A 72 -26.30 -8.99 -6.55
N ARG A 73 -26.10 -8.24 -5.46
CA ARG A 73 -25.93 -6.78 -5.48
C ARG A 73 -24.68 -6.36 -6.25
N ASN A 74 -23.54 -7.01 -6.00
CA ASN A 74 -22.31 -6.72 -6.73
C ASN A 74 -22.43 -7.10 -8.21
N ARG A 75 -23.12 -8.18 -8.57
CA ARG A 75 -23.40 -8.52 -9.99
C ARG A 75 -24.25 -7.47 -10.67
N GLU A 76 -25.21 -6.86 -9.97
CA GLU A 76 -26.01 -5.76 -10.51
C GLU A 76 -25.15 -4.53 -10.79
N ILE A 77 -24.30 -4.14 -9.84
CA ILE A 77 -23.35 -3.03 -9.97
C ILE A 77 -22.25 -3.33 -11.01
N ASP A 78 -21.79 -4.57 -11.10
CA ASP A 78 -20.75 -5.04 -12.03
C ASP A 78 -21.29 -5.21 -13.46
N LYS A 79 -22.60 -5.44 -13.62
CA LYS A 79 -23.27 -5.45 -14.94
C LYS A 79 -23.32 -4.05 -15.55
N GLU A 80 -23.55 -3.02 -14.74
CA GLU A 80 -23.55 -1.62 -15.20
C GLU A 80 -22.13 -1.14 -15.57
N SER A 81 -21.09 -1.74 -14.98
CA SER A 81 -19.69 -1.31 -15.14
C SER A 81 -18.81 -2.25 -15.98
N GLY A 82 -19.32 -3.40 -16.44
CA GLY A 82 -18.58 -4.37 -17.26
C GLY A 82 -17.48 -5.16 -16.52
N VAL A 83 -17.37 -5.01 -15.20
CA VAL A 83 -16.26 -5.55 -14.36
C VAL A 83 -16.42 -7.05 -14.05
N SER A 84 -17.48 -7.69 -14.55
CA SER A 84 -17.79 -9.11 -14.32
C SER A 84 -16.74 -10.12 -14.82
N ARG A 85 -15.77 -9.69 -15.65
CA ARG A 85 -14.61 -10.48 -16.07
C ARG A 85 -13.34 -9.99 -15.35
N GLY A 86 -12.93 -10.77 -14.36
CA GLY A 86 -11.54 -10.92 -13.89
C GLY A 86 -10.76 -9.64 -13.63
N ILE A 87 -10.70 -9.21 -12.37
CA ILE A 87 -9.61 -8.35 -11.91
C ILE A 87 -8.30 -9.11 -12.16
N ASP A 88 -7.50 -8.60 -13.10
CA ASP A 88 -6.22 -9.18 -13.46
C ASP A 88 -5.06 -8.29 -13.03
N PHE A 89 -4.09 -8.93 -12.36
CA PHE A 89 -2.87 -8.29 -11.88
C PHE A 89 -1.72 -8.74 -12.76
N HIS A 90 -1.10 -7.79 -13.43
CA HIS A 90 0.05 -8.05 -14.29
C HIS A 90 1.32 -8.09 -13.42
N ASN A 91 2.24 -9.01 -13.75
CA ASN A 91 3.59 -9.04 -13.20
C ASN A 91 3.68 -9.12 -11.66
N VAL A 92 2.74 -9.83 -11.02
CA VAL A 92 2.85 -10.11 -9.58
C VAL A 92 4.00 -11.09 -9.36
N SER A 93 5.03 -10.68 -8.62
CA SER A 93 6.14 -11.57 -8.24
C SER A 93 5.82 -12.36 -6.97
N ASN A 94 5.23 -11.69 -5.98
CA ASN A 94 5.02 -12.27 -4.65
C ASN A 94 3.55 -12.14 -4.23
N VAL A 95 2.99 -13.21 -3.70
CA VAL A 95 1.68 -13.23 -3.04
C VAL A 95 1.88 -13.51 -1.56
N ILE A 96 1.34 -12.65 -0.70
CA ILE A 96 1.40 -12.82 0.76
C ILE A 96 -0.02 -13.01 1.28
N ASN A 97 -0.32 -14.21 1.77
CA ASN A 97 -1.56 -14.48 2.48
C ASN A 97 -1.40 -14.06 3.94
N PHE A 98 -1.94 -12.88 4.27
CA PHE A 98 -1.91 -12.36 5.63
C PHE A 98 -2.80 -13.17 6.58
N ASP A 99 -4.02 -13.50 6.13
CA ASP A 99 -4.93 -14.45 6.75
C ASP A 99 -4.95 -15.73 5.88
N PHE A 100 -4.92 -16.91 6.51
CA PHE A 100 -4.88 -18.16 5.75
C PHE A 100 -6.22 -18.44 5.05
N PRO A 101 -6.24 -18.81 3.76
CA PRO A 101 -7.48 -19.03 3.03
C PRO A 101 -8.30 -20.19 3.59
N SER A 102 -9.63 -20.07 3.53
CA SER A 102 -10.54 -21.04 4.15
C SER A 102 -10.71 -22.37 3.41
N SER A 103 -10.24 -22.46 2.16
CA SER A 103 -10.30 -23.68 1.34
C SER A 103 -9.16 -23.72 0.32
N CYS A 104 -8.87 -24.91 -0.21
CA CYS A 104 -7.81 -25.11 -1.19
C CYS A 104 -8.06 -24.35 -2.50
N ASP A 105 -9.30 -24.34 -3.01
CA ASP A 105 -9.64 -23.58 -4.22
C ASP A 105 -9.32 -22.08 -4.09
N ILE A 106 -9.61 -21.49 -2.91
CA ILE A 106 -9.31 -20.08 -2.65
C ILE A 106 -7.79 -19.89 -2.58
N TYR A 107 -7.06 -20.81 -1.93
CA TYR A 107 -5.60 -20.78 -1.90
C TYR A 107 -5.02 -20.78 -3.32
N ILE A 108 -5.43 -21.72 -4.17
CA ILE A 108 -5.00 -21.85 -5.57
C ILE A 108 -5.31 -20.58 -6.35
N HIS A 109 -6.50 -20.01 -6.20
CA HIS A 109 -6.87 -18.76 -6.87
C HIS A 109 -6.05 -17.54 -6.42
N ARG A 110 -5.60 -17.50 -5.17
CA ARG A 110 -4.72 -16.44 -4.63
C ARG A 110 -3.30 -16.59 -5.15
N VAL A 111 -2.71 -17.77 -5.04
CA VAL A 111 -1.34 -18.00 -5.51
C VAL A 111 -1.24 -17.97 -7.04
N GLY A 112 -2.31 -18.34 -7.75
CA GLY A 112 -2.45 -18.18 -9.21
C GLY A 112 -2.53 -16.72 -9.70
N ARG A 113 -2.40 -15.74 -8.80
CA ARG A 113 -2.15 -14.34 -9.18
C ARG A 113 -0.69 -14.07 -9.52
N THR A 114 0.24 -14.87 -9.01
CA THR A 114 1.66 -14.84 -9.39
C THR A 114 1.97 -15.91 -10.45
N ALA A 115 3.23 -15.98 -10.88
CA ALA A 115 3.77 -16.98 -11.79
C ALA A 115 3.04 -17.08 -13.15
N ARG A 116 2.62 -15.94 -13.71
CA ARG A 116 1.94 -15.87 -15.00
C ARG A 116 2.90 -15.60 -16.14
N GLY A 117 2.67 -16.22 -17.30
CA GLY A 117 3.41 -15.96 -18.54
C GLY A 117 4.91 -16.19 -18.37
N TRP A 118 5.31 -17.45 -18.11
CA TRP A 118 6.70 -17.91 -17.93
C TRP A 118 7.48 -17.29 -16.76
N ASN A 119 6.87 -16.40 -15.97
CA ASN A 119 7.49 -15.84 -14.78
C ASN A 119 7.41 -16.80 -13.60
N THR A 120 8.42 -16.78 -12.74
CA THR A 120 8.38 -17.45 -11.44
C THR A 120 7.73 -16.56 -10.40
N GLY A 121 7.08 -17.17 -9.41
CA GLY A 121 6.41 -16.47 -8.32
C GLY A 121 6.67 -17.10 -6.97
N VAL A 122 6.62 -16.30 -5.91
CA VAL A 122 6.68 -16.80 -4.52
C VAL A 122 5.37 -16.54 -3.81
N ALA A 123 4.85 -17.54 -3.11
CA ALA A 123 3.70 -17.40 -2.23
C ALA A 123 4.13 -17.63 -0.77
N LEU A 124 3.85 -16.67 0.10
CA LEU A 124 4.08 -16.77 1.54
C LEU A 124 2.73 -16.72 2.25
N SER A 125 2.50 -17.64 3.19
CA SER A 125 1.28 -17.65 4.00
C SER A 125 1.61 -17.59 5.48
N PHE A 126 0.94 -16.69 6.20
CA PHE A 126 0.90 -16.74 7.65
C PHE A 126 -0.18 -17.71 8.10
N VAL A 127 0.10 -18.46 9.16
CA VAL A 127 -0.84 -19.41 9.78
C VAL A 127 -0.85 -19.13 11.27
N VAL A 128 -2.01 -18.70 11.79
CA VAL A 128 -2.22 -18.52 13.23
C VAL A 128 -2.76 -19.82 13.83
N SER A 129 -2.57 -20.06 15.13
CA SER A 129 -3.02 -21.29 15.82
C SER A 129 -4.50 -21.64 15.57
N LYS A 130 -5.37 -20.64 15.39
CA LYS A 130 -6.80 -20.83 15.10
C LYS A 130 -7.07 -21.39 13.70
N GLU A 131 -6.14 -21.22 12.78
CA GLU A 131 -6.25 -21.61 11.37
C GLU A 131 -5.55 -22.94 11.08
N LYS A 132 -4.93 -23.57 12.10
CA LYS A 132 -4.14 -24.80 11.96
C LYS A 132 -4.93 -25.95 11.32
N ASN A 133 -6.18 -26.15 11.74
CA ASN A 133 -7.04 -27.20 11.18
C ASN A 133 -7.34 -26.97 9.68
N THR A 134 -7.57 -25.71 9.31
CA THR A 134 -7.79 -25.32 7.91
C THR A 134 -6.52 -25.54 7.09
N PHE A 135 -5.37 -25.15 7.64
CA PHE A 135 -4.06 -25.37 7.02
C PHE A 135 -3.78 -26.86 6.78
N GLU A 136 -4.04 -27.73 7.75
CA GLU A 136 -3.84 -29.18 7.59
C GLU A 136 -4.72 -29.77 6.49
N THR A 137 -5.99 -29.34 6.43
CA THR A 137 -6.92 -29.73 5.36
C THR A 137 -6.38 -29.32 3.99
N VAL A 138 -6.05 -28.04 3.82
CA VAL A 138 -5.53 -27.50 2.56
C VAL A 138 -4.21 -28.15 2.16
N ARG A 139 -3.30 -28.37 3.12
CA ARG A 139 -2.01 -29.04 2.88
C ARG A 139 -2.20 -30.47 2.39
N LYS A 140 -3.15 -31.22 2.99
CA LYS A 140 -3.46 -32.59 2.58
C LYS A 140 -4.06 -32.65 1.18
N GLU A 141 -5.01 -31.77 0.89
CA GLU A 141 -5.61 -31.65 -0.44
C GLU A 141 -4.54 -31.30 -1.49
N LEU A 142 -3.68 -30.32 -1.21
CA LEU A 142 -2.64 -29.89 -2.15
C LEU A 142 -1.58 -30.97 -2.39
N SER A 143 -1.21 -31.74 -1.35
CA SER A 143 -0.28 -32.87 -1.48
C SER A 143 -0.85 -34.00 -2.36
N SER A 144 -2.18 -34.07 -2.48
CA SER A 144 -2.84 -35.05 -3.35
C SER A 144 -2.73 -34.69 -4.84
N TYR A 145 -2.56 -33.39 -5.17
CA TYR A 145 -2.39 -32.94 -6.55
C TYR A 145 -0.94 -33.04 -7.04
N ASP A 146 0.02 -32.58 -6.25
CA ASP A 146 1.41 -32.40 -6.68
C ASP A 146 2.35 -33.58 -6.33
N GLY A 147 1.85 -34.63 -5.67
CA GLY A 147 2.65 -35.81 -5.32
C GLY A 147 3.82 -35.55 -4.34
N GLY A 148 3.84 -34.37 -3.71
CA GLY A 148 4.89 -33.93 -2.79
C GLY A 148 4.40 -32.81 -1.84
N PRO A 149 5.23 -32.42 -0.85
CA PRO A 149 4.87 -31.37 0.09
C PRO A 149 4.85 -30.01 -0.61
N ALA A 150 3.67 -29.56 -1.02
CA ALA A 150 3.53 -28.31 -1.75
C ALA A 150 3.80 -27.04 -0.90
N ILE A 151 3.58 -27.11 0.42
CA ILE A 151 3.83 -25.99 1.34
C ILE A 151 5.00 -26.32 2.26
N HIS A 152 6.06 -25.51 2.16
CA HIS A 152 7.28 -25.64 2.95
C HIS A 152 7.25 -24.68 4.14
N PRO A 153 7.60 -25.14 5.36
CA PRO A 153 7.82 -24.25 6.49
C PRO A 153 8.93 -23.24 6.16
N TYR A 154 8.65 -21.95 6.40
CA TYR A 154 9.64 -20.89 6.27
C TYR A 154 10.18 -20.53 7.67
N GLU A 155 11.41 -20.95 7.96
CA GLU A 155 12.04 -20.69 9.25
C GLU A 155 12.53 -19.25 9.35
N ILE A 156 11.98 -18.51 10.31
CA ILE A 156 12.38 -17.14 10.60
C ILE A 156 13.04 -17.11 11.99
N ARG A 157 14.26 -16.56 12.04
CA ARG A 157 14.94 -16.30 13.31
C ARG A 157 14.31 -15.07 13.97
N MET A 158 13.47 -15.28 14.98
CA MET A 158 12.78 -14.21 15.69
C MET A 158 13.72 -13.13 16.25
N LYS A 159 14.94 -13.52 16.65
CA LYS A 159 15.99 -12.59 17.12
C LYS A 159 16.35 -11.50 16.09
N ASP A 160 16.26 -11.82 14.80
CA ASP A 160 16.54 -10.87 13.72
C ASP A 160 15.38 -9.87 13.53
N LEU A 161 14.19 -10.15 14.09
CA LEU A 161 13.00 -9.31 13.98
C LEU A 161 12.79 -8.41 15.20
N ASP A 162 13.45 -8.70 16.33
CA ASP A 162 13.32 -7.92 17.56
C ASP A 162 13.63 -6.43 17.35
N SER A 163 14.58 -6.11 16.46
CA SER A 163 14.90 -4.74 16.05
C SER A 163 13.74 -4.00 15.40
N PHE A 164 12.82 -4.72 14.74
CA PHE A 164 11.65 -4.15 14.08
C PHE A 164 10.41 -4.13 14.99
N LEU A 165 10.36 -4.96 16.03
CA LEU A 165 9.18 -5.07 16.91
C LEU A 165 8.84 -3.74 17.59
N LEU A 166 9.84 -2.98 18.05
CA LEU A 166 9.60 -1.70 18.71
C LEU A 166 8.97 -0.69 17.74
N ARG A 167 9.51 -0.55 16.53
CA ARG A 167 8.95 0.34 15.50
C ARG A 167 7.58 -0.11 15.04
N ALA A 168 7.37 -1.42 14.90
CA ALA A 168 6.06 -1.97 14.59
C ALA A 168 5.06 -1.56 15.69
N ARG A 169 5.41 -1.70 16.97
CA ARG A 169 4.56 -1.24 18.08
C ARG A 169 4.26 0.26 18.04
N GLU A 170 5.24 1.10 17.75
CA GLU A 170 5.02 2.55 17.62
C GLU A 170 4.05 2.87 16.47
N ALA A 171 4.26 2.26 15.30
CA ALA A 171 3.38 2.43 14.15
C ALA A 171 1.96 1.91 14.43
N LEU A 172 1.83 0.81 15.19
CA LEU A 172 0.54 0.25 15.62
C LEU A 172 -0.22 1.22 16.52
N THR A 173 0.46 1.84 17.49
CA THR A 173 -0.13 2.85 18.38
C THR A 173 -0.57 4.10 17.60
N ALA A 174 0.18 4.49 16.58
CA ALA A 174 -0.18 5.61 15.72
C ALA A 174 -1.43 5.33 14.86
N CYS A 175 -1.69 4.06 14.51
CA CYS A 175 -2.84 3.64 13.71
C CYS A 175 -4.14 3.56 14.53
N THR A 176 -4.56 4.69 15.09
CA THR A 176 -5.82 4.79 15.86
C THR A 176 -7.05 4.70 14.94
N ARG A 177 -8.22 4.40 15.52
CA ARG A 177 -9.50 4.38 14.77
C ARG A 177 -9.82 5.72 14.11
N VAL A 178 -9.42 6.83 14.75
CA VAL A 178 -9.59 8.19 14.21
C VAL A 178 -8.71 8.36 12.97
N ALA A 179 -7.42 8.01 13.07
CA ALA A 179 -6.49 8.10 11.95
C ALA A 179 -6.92 7.22 10.76
N ILE A 180 -7.43 6.01 11.02
CA ILE A 180 -7.99 5.14 9.97
C ILE A 180 -9.19 5.81 9.27
N ARG A 181 -10.11 6.39 10.06
CA ARG A 181 -11.31 7.04 9.53
C ARG A 181 -10.94 8.26 8.68
N GLU A 182 -9.99 9.06 9.13
CA GLU A 182 -9.50 10.22 8.39
C GLU A 182 -8.76 9.83 7.12
N ALA A 183 -7.90 8.79 7.17
CA ALA A 183 -7.24 8.27 5.99
C ALA A 183 -8.25 7.78 4.94
N ARG A 184 -9.29 7.06 5.36
CA ARG A 184 -10.39 6.63 4.49
C ARG A 184 -11.18 7.80 3.93
N PHE A 185 -11.45 8.81 4.74
CA PHE A 185 -12.16 10.00 4.28
C PHE A 185 -11.33 10.74 3.21
N ALA A 186 -10.03 10.87 3.43
CA ALA A 186 -9.12 11.48 2.45
C ALA A 186 -9.04 10.68 1.14
N GLU A 187 -9.05 9.35 1.20
CA GLU A 187 -9.10 8.46 0.03
C GLU A 187 -10.40 8.66 -0.76
N ILE A 188 -11.56 8.58 -0.10
CA ILE A 188 -12.88 8.80 -0.73
C ILE A 188 -12.96 10.19 -1.36
N ARG A 189 -12.42 11.21 -0.68
CA ARG A 189 -12.35 12.57 -1.18
C ARG A 189 -11.56 12.67 -2.48
N GLN A 190 -10.38 12.04 -2.53
CA GLN A 190 -9.56 12.01 -3.74
C GLN A 190 -10.26 11.26 -4.87
N GLU A 191 -10.90 10.14 -4.57
CA GLU A 191 -11.69 9.38 -5.56
C GLU A 191 -12.88 10.21 -6.08
N ALA A 192 -13.57 10.95 -5.21
CA ALA A 192 -14.66 11.85 -5.61
C ALA A 192 -14.16 12.96 -6.55
N LEU A 193 -13.02 13.57 -6.24
CA LEU A 193 -12.39 14.60 -7.09
C LEU A 193 -11.91 14.03 -8.45
N LYS A 194 -11.45 12.78 -8.49
CA LYS A 194 -11.01 12.10 -9.72
C LYS A 194 -12.16 11.54 -10.56
N SER A 195 -13.38 11.52 -10.04
CA SER A 195 -14.52 10.87 -10.69
C SER A 195 -15.02 11.68 -11.88
N LYS A 196 -14.97 11.09 -13.09
CA LYS A 196 -15.55 11.67 -14.31
C LYS A 196 -17.05 11.95 -14.20
N LYS A 197 -17.79 11.14 -13.42
CA LYS A 197 -19.23 11.34 -13.21
C LYS A 197 -19.53 12.62 -12.42
N LEU A 198 -18.63 13.03 -11.53
CA LEU A 198 -18.80 14.23 -10.70
C LEU A 198 -18.19 15.47 -11.34
N GLU A 199 -17.45 15.33 -12.43
CA GLU A 199 -16.80 16.45 -13.12
C GLU A 199 -17.83 17.50 -13.60
N GLY A 200 -18.94 17.06 -14.20
CA GLY A 200 -20.03 17.95 -14.60
C GLY A 200 -20.70 18.64 -13.42
N PHE A 201 -20.99 17.90 -12.35
CA PHE A 201 -21.57 18.45 -11.12
C PHE A 201 -20.66 19.51 -10.47
N PHE A 202 -19.35 19.28 -10.44
CA PHE A 202 -18.39 20.24 -9.91
C PHE A 202 -18.17 21.45 -10.83
N ALA A 203 -18.42 21.31 -12.13
CA ALA A 203 -18.42 22.44 -13.06
C ALA A 203 -19.61 23.37 -12.79
N GLU A 204 -20.79 22.81 -12.48
CA GLU A 204 -22.00 23.56 -12.11
C GLU A 204 -21.91 24.14 -10.68
N ASN A 205 -21.26 23.43 -9.75
CA ASN A 205 -21.14 23.81 -8.34
C ASN A 205 -19.66 23.99 -7.88
N PRO A 206 -18.97 25.09 -8.25
CA PRO A 206 -17.58 25.34 -7.86
C PRO A 206 -17.36 25.43 -6.34
N ARG A 207 -18.39 25.85 -5.59
CA ARG A 207 -18.34 25.95 -4.12
C ARG A 207 -18.16 24.58 -3.47
N GLU A 208 -18.83 23.55 -3.98
CA GLU A 208 -18.75 22.21 -3.42
C GLU A 208 -17.40 21.56 -3.70
N LYS A 209 -16.87 21.75 -4.92
CA LYS A 209 -15.51 21.36 -5.27
C LYS A 209 -14.50 22.03 -4.32
N SER A 210 -14.63 23.33 -4.12
CA SER A 210 -13.74 24.11 -3.24
C SER A 210 -13.84 23.64 -1.79
N ALA A 211 -15.05 23.37 -1.27
CA ALA A 211 -15.24 22.85 0.07
C ALA A 211 -14.60 21.46 0.25
N LEU A 212 -14.68 20.63 -0.79
CA LEU A 212 -14.04 19.32 -0.79
C LEU A 212 -12.51 19.46 -0.83
N GLU A 213 -11.95 20.39 -1.60
CA GLU A 213 -10.51 20.67 -1.68
C GLU A 213 -9.95 21.30 -0.40
N SER A 214 -10.66 22.28 0.16
CA SER A 214 -10.25 23.10 1.30
C SER A 214 -10.44 22.44 2.65
N TYR A 215 -11.04 21.24 2.71
CA TYR A 215 -11.24 20.50 3.94
C TYR A 215 -9.89 20.34 4.68
N ALA A 216 -9.69 21.17 5.71
CA ALA A 216 -8.48 21.19 6.49
C ALA A 216 -8.35 19.87 7.23
N LYS A 217 -7.16 19.27 7.17
CA LYS A 217 -6.81 18.06 7.93
C LYS A 217 -6.92 18.38 9.42
N VAL A 218 -8.08 18.16 10.03
CA VAL A 218 -8.33 18.55 11.42
C VAL A 218 -7.42 17.77 12.38
N HIS A 219 -7.10 16.50 12.06
CA HIS A 219 -6.09 15.74 12.78
C HIS A 219 -5.25 14.86 11.84
N THR A 220 -4.35 15.41 11.02
CA THR A 220 -3.22 14.57 10.62
C THR A 220 -2.38 14.29 11.86
N VAL A 221 -2.66 13.19 12.55
CA VAL A 221 -1.61 12.47 13.27
C VAL A 221 -0.47 12.39 12.27
N SER A 222 0.69 12.96 12.59
CA SER A 222 1.86 12.93 11.72
C SER A 222 2.36 11.49 11.66
N LEU A 223 1.68 10.64 10.88
CA LEU A 223 2.05 9.25 10.64
C LEU A 223 3.39 9.16 9.91
N HIS A 224 3.76 10.23 9.21
CA HIS A 224 5.10 10.46 8.71
C HIS A 224 5.96 11.07 9.82
N ASN A 225 6.30 10.28 10.85
CA ASN A 225 7.52 10.58 11.58
C ASN A 225 8.68 10.04 10.73
N PRO A 226 9.56 10.89 10.17
CA PRO A 226 10.66 10.45 9.31
C PRO A 226 11.55 9.39 9.99
N ALA A 227 11.59 9.40 11.33
CA ALA A 227 12.35 8.45 12.14
C ALA A 227 11.78 7.01 12.12
N ILE A 228 10.49 6.84 11.83
CA ILE A 228 9.86 5.50 11.71
C ILE A 228 10.10 4.93 10.31
N SER A 229 10.10 5.80 9.29
CA SER A 229 10.35 5.40 7.89
C SER A 229 11.82 5.09 7.60
N ASP A 230 12.76 5.73 8.29
CA ASP A 230 14.19 5.49 8.11
C ASP A 230 14.61 4.28 8.95
N VAL A 231 14.90 3.16 8.26
CA VAL A 231 15.40 1.93 8.89
C VAL A 231 16.93 1.94 8.81
N PRO A 232 17.66 2.12 9.92
CA PRO A 232 19.10 2.12 9.90
C PRO A 232 19.67 0.76 9.50
N ASP A 233 20.79 0.76 8.78
CA ASP A 233 21.46 -0.43 8.23
C ASP A 233 21.77 -1.51 9.29
N TYR A 234 22.00 -1.11 10.54
CA TYR A 234 22.29 -2.05 11.63
C TYR A 234 21.07 -2.87 12.07
N MET A 235 19.85 -2.39 11.82
CA MET A 235 18.61 -3.12 12.15
C MET A 235 18.23 -4.13 11.07
N VAL A 236 18.73 -3.96 9.84
CA VAL A 236 18.48 -4.87 8.73
C VAL A 236 19.36 -6.12 8.91
N PRO A 237 18.77 -7.34 8.96
CA PRO A 237 19.52 -8.58 9.09
C PRO A 237 20.52 -8.74 7.95
N LYS A 238 21.70 -9.30 8.24
CA LYS A 238 22.79 -9.52 7.26
C LYS A 238 22.31 -10.19 5.96
N VAL A 239 21.37 -11.12 6.07
CA VAL A 239 20.77 -11.84 4.95
C VAL A 239 20.07 -10.89 3.96
N LEU A 240 19.32 -9.91 4.49
CA LEU A 240 18.57 -8.93 3.71
C LEU A 240 19.42 -7.74 3.24
N ARG A 241 20.63 -7.56 3.81
CA ARG A 241 21.58 -6.51 3.38
C ARG A 241 22.26 -6.81 2.04
N SER A 242 22.40 -8.09 1.70
CA SER A 242 23.08 -8.54 0.47
C SER A 242 22.22 -8.34 -0.78
N SER A 243 20.89 -8.45 -0.64
CA SER A 243 19.92 -7.95 -1.60
C SER A 243 19.81 -6.45 -1.43
N GLN A 244 20.75 -5.70 -2.00
CA GLN A 244 20.49 -4.31 -2.32
C GLN A 244 19.26 -4.30 -3.25
N ILE A 245 18.07 -4.18 -2.66
CA ILE A 245 16.98 -3.39 -3.24
C ILE A 245 17.69 -2.09 -3.57
N THR A 246 18.08 -1.98 -4.84
CA THR A 246 18.86 -0.89 -5.43
C THR A 246 18.49 0.34 -4.66
N LYS A 247 19.47 0.89 -3.92
CA LYS A 247 19.34 2.13 -3.15
C LYS A 247 18.30 2.94 -3.87
N LEU A 248 17.12 3.05 -3.25
CA LEU A 248 16.04 3.86 -3.78
C LEU A 248 16.60 5.27 -3.65
N SER A 249 17.43 5.64 -4.63
CA SER A 249 17.84 6.97 -4.87
C SER A 249 16.53 7.64 -5.24
N THR A 250 15.84 8.10 -4.19
CA THR A 250 15.61 9.53 -4.13
C THR A 250 16.82 10.15 -4.80
N THR A 251 16.64 10.54 -6.05
CA THR A 251 17.36 11.69 -6.57
C THR A 251 17.04 12.77 -5.54
N ARG A 252 17.84 12.82 -4.46
CA ARG A 252 18.19 14.05 -3.79
C ARG A 252 18.62 14.88 -4.98
N LYS A 253 17.69 15.69 -5.51
CA LYS A 253 18.04 16.88 -6.26
C LYS A 253 19.17 17.45 -5.43
N GLN A 254 20.40 17.34 -5.93
CA GLN A 254 21.49 18.07 -5.32
C GLN A 254 20.93 19.48 -5.25
N ARG A 255 20.72 19.96 -4.02
CA ARG A 255 20.35 21.34 -3.81
C ARG A 255 21.49 22.09 -4.48
N LYS A 256 21.23 22.68 -5.65
CA LYS A 256 22.17 23.61 -6.27
C LYS A 256 22.66 24.50 -5.13
N PRO A 257 23.98 24.71 -4.99
CA PRO A 257 24.49 25.55 -3.92
C PRO A 257 23.69 26.84 -3.97
N ARG A 258 22.99 27.15 -2.87
CA ARG A 258 22.30 28.44 -2.75
C ARG A 258 23.35 29.48 -3.09
N HIS A 259 23.13 30.27 -4.14
CA HIS A 259 23.96 31.42 -4.42
C HIS A 259 24.07 32.20 -3.10
N ARG A 260 25.26 32.14 -2.48
CA ARG A 260 25.57 33.03 -1.37
C ARG A 260 25.60 34.40 -1.99
N PHE A 261 24.54 35.18 -1.79
CA PHE A 261 24.62 36.61 -2.05
C PHE A 261 25.80 37.14 -1.25
N LEU A 262 26.76 37.75 -1.96
CA LEU A 262 27.90 38.41 -1.33
C LEU A 262 27.33 39.43 -0.34
N THR A 263 27.87 39.45 0.88
CA THR A 263 27.47 40.47 1.85
C THR A 263 27.81 41.87 1.33
N HIS A 264 27.13 42.91 1.80
CA HIS A 264 27.34 44.28 1.32
C HIS A 264 28.83 44.69 1.36
N ASN A 265 29.56 44.25 2.39
CA ASN A 265 31.00 44.49 2.53
C ASN A 265 31.84 43.71 1.51
N GLN A 266 31.46 42.48 1.17
CA GLN A 266 32.13 41.70 0.11
C GLN A 266 31.88 42.28 -1.29
N PHE A 267 30.69 42.86 -1.52
CA PHE A 267 30.39 43.61 -2.75
C PHE A 267 31.24 44.88 -2.88
N LYS A 268 31.43 45.61 -1.78
CA LYS A 268 32.23 46.84 -1.74
C LYS A 268 33.72 46.57 -1.95
N HIS A 269 34.24 45.46 -1.41
CA HIS A 269 35.62 45.01 -1.64
C HIS A 269 35.87 44.66 -3.10
N LYS A 270 35.00 43.86 -3.72
CA LYS A 270 35.12 43.51 -5.14
C LYS A 270 35.01 44.71 -6.08
N ARG A 271 34.17 45.71 -5.76
CA ARG A 271 34.12 46.96 -6.54
C ARG A 271 35.40 47.78 -6.43
N LYS A 272 36.08 47.77 -5.28
CA LYS A 272 37.39 48.41 -5.13
C LYS A 272 38.50 47.68 -5.88
N GLU A 273 38.49 46.35 -5.89
CA GLU A 273 39.45 45.55 -6.67
C GLU A 273 39.24 45.67 -8.19
N ALA A 274 37.99 45.85 -8.62
CA ALA A 274 37.64 45.95 -10.03
C ALA A 274 37.72 47.39 -10.61
N ASP A 275 38.16 48.37 -9.82
CA ASP A 275 38.27 49.77 -10.26
C ASP A 275 39.70 50.05 -10.80
N PRO A 276 39.88 50.14 -12.13
CA PRO A 276 41.19 50.31 -12.75
C PRO A 276 41.81 51.71 -12.55
N LEU A 277 41.11 52.63 -11.87
CA LEU A 277 41.60 53.99 -11.59
C LEU A 277 42.38 54.09 -10.27
N GLN A 278 42.40 53.05 -9.44
CA GLN A 278 43.18 53.01 -8.18
C GLN A 278 44.65 52.60 -8.38
N THR A 279 45.02 52.07 -9.54
CA THR A 279 46.39 51.66 -9.88
C THR A 279 47.25 52.79 -10.44
N PHE A 280 46.68 53.97 -10.70
CA PHE A 280 47.46 55.16 -11.06
C PHE A 280 47.90 55.90 -9.79
N LYS A 281 49.13 55.62 -9.34
CA LYS A 281 49.88 56.56 -8.51
C LYS A 281 50.61 57.51 -9.46
N ALA A 282 50.36 58.82 -9.30
CA ALA A 282 51.15 59.87 -9.95
C ALA A 282 52.56 59.93 -9.37
#